data_AF-A0A1J3J114-F1
#
_entry.id   AF-A0A1J3J114-F1
#
_cell.length_a   1.000
_cell.length_b   1.000
_cell.length_c   1.000
_cell.angle_alpha   90.00
_cell.angle_beta   90.00
_cell.angle_gamma   90.00
#
_symmetry.space_group_name_H-M   'P 1'
#
loop_
_entity.id
_entity.type
_entity.pdbx_description
1 polymer ?
#
loop_
_entity_poly.entity_id
_entity_poly.type
_entity_poly.pdbx_seq_one_letter_code
_entity_poly.pdbx_strand_id
1 'polypeptide(L)'
;TRASLKLLKWAQGSHVPSFGDFMEVGGTGVGNDLLIACCIMGLEEIGGKEAFEWLRLRPKLVQAFGAKLRILDDITDFEEDMGSG
;
A
#
# COMPACT_ATOMS: atom_id res chain seq x y z
N THR A 1 -9.36 2.86 -2.89
CA THR A 1 -8.81 4.20 -2.52
C THR A 1 -8.53 5.01 -3.79
N ARG A 2 -8.07 6.28 -3.72
CA ARG A 2 -7.65 7.02 -4.94
C ARG A 2 -6.55 6.27 -5.71
N ALA A 3 -5.65 5.60 -4.99
CA ALA A 3 -4.63 4.75 -5.57
C ALA A 3 -5.24 3.56 -6.35
N SER A 4 -6.19 2.81 -5.76
CA SER A 4 -6.87 1.70 -6.45
C SER A 4 -7.57 2.16 -7.73
N LEU A 5 -8.22 3.33 -7.72
CA LEU A 5 -8.86 3.89 -8.92
C LEU A 5 -7.84 4.25 -10.01
N LYS A 6 -6.62 4.68 -9.64
CA LYS A 6 -5.56 4.99 -10.60
C LYS A 6 -4.96 3.71 -11.20
N LEU A 7 -4.72 2.69 -10.38
CA LEU A 7 -4.29 1.36 -10.83
C LEU A 7 -5.30 0.75 -11.81
N LEU A 8 -6.61 0.81 -11.49
CA LEU A 8 -7.66 0.32 -12.37
C LEU A 8 -7.67 1.04 -13.73
N LYS A 9 -7.47 2.36 -13.74
CA LYS A 9 -7.39 3.13 -14.99
C LYS A 9 -6.17 2.73 -15.82
N TRP A 10 -5.04 2.42 -15.19
CA TRP A 10 -3.86 1.95 -15.91
C TRP A 10 -4.10 0.58 -16.53
N ALA A 11 -4.68 -0.36 -15.78
CA ALA A 11 -5.06 -1.68 -16.29
C ALA A 11 -6.03 -1.56 -17.49
N GLN A 12 -7.15 -0.84 -17.33
CA GLN A 12 -8.14 -0.65 -18.40
C GLN A 12 -7.60 0.07 -19.64
N GLY A 13 -6.62 0.96 -19.45
CA GLY A 13 -5.99 1.71 -20.53
C GLY A 13 -4.78 1.02 -21.16
N SER A 14 -4.46 -0.22 -20.74
CA SER A 14 -3.22 -0.93 -21.11
C SER A 14 -1.97 -0.06 -20.94
N HIS A 15 -1.99 0.82 -19.94
CA HIS A 15 -0.89 1.73 -19.64
C HIS A 15 0.06 1.07 -18.66
N VAL A 16 1.30 0.84 -19.10
CA VAL A 16 2.37 0.36 -18.23
C VAL A 16 3.12 1.58 -17.67
N PRO A 17 2.97 1.91 -16.38
CA PRO A 17 3.68 3.03 -15.75
C PRO A 17 5.18 2.72 -15.58
N SER A 18 5.99 3.75 -15.29
CA SER A 18 7.34 3.53 -14.80
C SER A 18 7.31 2.83 -13.44
N PHE A 19 8.36 2.09 -13.09
CA PHE A 19 8.43 1.43 -11.77
C PHE A 19 8.31 2.44 -10.61
N GLY A 20 8.90 3.63 -10.75
CA GLY A 20 8.79 4.68 -9.74
C GLY A 20 7.35 5.17 -9.54
N ASP A 21 6.66 5.49 -10.65
CA ASP A 21 5.26 5.94 -10.60
C ASP A 21 4.33 4.84 -10.07
N PHE A 22 4.60 3.59 -10.46
CA PHE A 22 3.88 2.43 -9.95
C PHE A 22 4.05 2.29 -8.44
N MET A 23 5.28 2.35 -7.94
CA MET A 23 5.57 2.18 -6.51
C MET A 23 4.96 3.30 -5.66
N GLU A 24 4.92 4.54 -6.16
CA GLU A 24 4.28 5.66 -5.46
C GLU A 24 2.77 5.41 -5.27
N VAL A 25 2.10 4.91 -6.30
CA VAL A 25 0.66 4.66 -6.31
C VAL A 25 0.31 3.33 -5.62
N GLY A 26 0.97 2.24 -5.99
CA GLY A 26 0.74 0.89 -5.46
C GLY A 26 1.13 0.76 -3.98
N GLY A 27 2.19 1.44 -3.55
CA GLY A 27 2.61 1.46 -2.14
C GLY A 27 1.61 2.17 -1.22
N THR A 28 0.84 3.15 -1.73
CA THR A 28 -0.31 3.71 -1.00
C THR A 28 -1.59 2.89 -1.20
N GLY A 29 -1.68 2.14 -2.30
CA GLY A 29 -2.82 1.28 -2.64
C GLY A 29 -2.99 0.05 -1.76
N VAL A 30 -1.89 -0.52 -1.25
CA VAL A 30 -1.86 -1.80 -0.50
C VAL A 30 -2.53 -1.76 0.88
N GLY A 31 -3.00 -0.60 1.35
CA GLY A 31 -3.73 -0.49 2.63
C GLY A 31 -2.86 -0.67 3.88
N ASN A 32 -1.53 -0.60 3.73
CA ASN A 32 -0.57 -0.74 4.83
C ASN A 32 -0.89 0.17 6.04
N ASP A 33 -1.23 1.43 5.79
CA ASP A 33 -1.52 2.38 6.86
C ASP A 33 -2.75 1.95 7.67
N LEU A 34 -3.75 1.32 7.03
CA LEU A 34 -4.91 0.75 7.73
C LEU A 34 -4.52 -0.48 8.55
N LEU A 35 -3.68 -1.36 8.01
CA LEU A 35 -3.18 -2.54 8.72
C LEU A 35 -2.47 -2.13 10.03
N ILE A 36 -1.56 -1.16 9.96
CA ILE A 36 -0.83 -0.68 11.13
C ILE A 36 -1.78 -0.01 12.14
N ALA A 37 -2.77 0.76 11.67
CA ALA A 37 -3.78 1.34 12.56
C ALA A 37 -4.60 0.26 13.30
N CYS A 38 -4.99 -0.82 12.62
CA CYS A 38 -5.67 -1.97 13.23
C CYS A 38 -4.80 -2.63 14.31
N CYS A 39 -3.49 -2.80 14.06
CA CYS A 39 -2.57 -3.32 15.07
C CYS A 39 -2.44 -2.40 16.28
N ILE A 40 -2.31 -1.08 16.07
CA ILE A 40 -2.24 -0.09 17.15
C ILE A 40 -3.50 -0.14 18.02
N MET A 41 -4.70 -0.23 17.41
CA MET A 41 -5.96 -0.32 18.16
C MET A 41 -6.05 -1.57 19.06
N GLY A 42 -5.34 -2.65 18.72
CA GLY A 42 -5.31 -3.88 19.50
C GLY A 42 -4.30 -3.91 20.65
N LEU A 43 -3.49 -2.84 20.82
CA LEU A 43 -2.44 -2.78 21.84
C LEU A 43 -2.89 -1.89 23.00
N GLU A 44 -3.21 -2.49 24.15
CA GLU A 44 -3.72 -1.80 25.34
C GLU A 44 -2.70 -0.82 25.96
N GLU A 45 -1.40 -1.11 25.83
CA GLU A 45 -0.29 -0.34 26.42
C GLU A 45 0.15 0.86 25.56
N ILE A 46 -0.23 0.92 24.28
CA ILE A 46 0.21 2.01 23.40
C ILE A 46 -0.75 3.19 23.55
N GLY A 47 -0.18 4.39 23.71
CA GLY A 47 -0.92 5.65 23.60
C GLY A 47 -1.52 5.81 22.21
N GLY A 48 -2.71 5.22 22.00
CA GLY A 48 -3.31 5.04 20.67
C GLY A 48 -3.41 6.33 19.85
N LYS A 49 -3.61 7.48 20.51
CA LYS A 49 -3.60 8.79 19.86
C LYS A 49 -2.22 9.17 19.31
N GLU A 50 -1.16 9.06 20.11
CA GLU A 50 0.20 9.42 19.69
C GLU A 50 0.69 8.49 18.58
N ALA A 51 0.45 7.19 18.73
CA ALA A 51 0.79 6.21 17.70
C ALA A 51 0.01 6.43 16.39
N PHE A 52 -1.27 6.80 16.47
CA PHE A 52 -2.06 7.16 15.30
C PHE A 52 -1.60 8.48 14.65
N GLU A 53 -1.24 9.49 15.43
CA GLU A 53 -0.67 10.74 14.92
C GLU A 53 0.68 10.50 14.24
N TRP A 54 1.56 9.68 14.84
CA TRP A 54 2.81 9.24 14.23
C TRP A 54 2.56 8.51 12.90
N LEU A 55 1.59 7.61 12.84
CA LEU A 55 1.23 6.88 11.62
C LEU A 55 0.75 7.83 10.51
N ARG A 56 -0.07 8.84 10.85
CA ARG A 56 -0.56 9.84 9.88
C ARG A 56 0.56 10.67 9.26
N LEU A 57 1.70 10.81 9.91
CA LEU A 57 2.89 11.48 9.34
C LEU A 57 3.61 10.62 8.29
N ARG A 58 3.19 9.36 8.09
CA ARG A 58 3.77 8.39 7.14
C ARG A 58 5.30 8.36 7.24
N PRO A 59 5.87 8.00 8.39
CA PRO A 59 7.31 7.96 8.59
C PRO A 59 7.96 6.98 7.61
N LYS A 60 9.27 7.15 7.37
CA LYS A 60 10.02 6.32 6.39
C LYS A 60 9.84 4.82 6.59
N LEU A 61 9.69 4.36 7.83
CA LEU A 61 9.42 2.96 8.15
C LEU A 61 8.10 2.48 7.53
N VAL A 62 7.01 3.24 7.72
CA VAL A 62 5.68 2.93 7.18
C VAL A 62 5.72 2.93 5.64
N GLN A 63 6.42 3.88 5.03
CA GLN A 63 6.59 3.93 3.58
C GLN A 63 7.36 2.72 3.04
N ALA A 64 8.49 2.38 3.67
CA ALA A 64 9.29 1.22 3.27
C ALA A 64 8.51 -0.10 3.43
N PHE A 65 7.72 -0.22 4.49
CA PHE A 65 6.88 -1.39 4.71
C PHE A 65 5.77 -1.49 3.66
N GLY A 66 5.10 -0.39 3.33
CA GLY A 66 4.12 -0.35 2.23
C GLY A 66 4.73 -0.72 0.87
N ALA A 67 5.93 -0.23 0.56
CA ALA A 67 6.65 -0.61 -0.66
C ALA A 67 6.98 -2.11 -0.70
N LYS A 68 7.48 -2.67 0.42
CA LYS A 68 7.79 -4.10 0.53
C LYS A 68 6.52 -4.95 0.36
N LEU A 69 5.42 -4.57 1.01
CA LEU A 69 4.14 -5.28 0.89
C LEU A 69 3.64 -5.27 -0.54
N ARG A 70 3.70 -4.13 -1.24
CA ARG A 70 3.30 -4.05 -2.66
C ARG A 70 4.11 -5.00 -3.55
N ILE A 71 5.44 -5.00 -3.40
CA ILE A 71 6.29 -5.90 -4.18
C ILE A 71 5.99 -7.36 -3.87
N LEU A 72 5.77 -7.71 -2.61
CA LEU A 72 5.47 -9.09 -2.22
C LEU A 72 4.13 -9.56 -2.78
N ASP A 73 3.10 -8.73 -2.66
CA ASP A 73 1.75 -8.93 -3.23
C ASP A 73 1.84 -9.22 -4.73
N ASP A 74 2.46 -8.33 -5.50
CA ASP A 74 2.56 -8.47 -6.97
C ASP A 74 3.43 -9.67 -7.40
N ILE A 75 4.44 -10.07 -6.62
CA ILE A 75 5.23 -11.29 -6.90
C ILE A 75 4.39 -12.53 -6.63
N THR A 76 3.62 -12.54 -5.54
CA THR A 76 2.79 -13.68 -5.16
C THR A 76 1.66 -13.89 -6.15
N ASP A 77 1.04 -12.81 -6.62
CA ASP A 77 -0.14 -12.88 -7.50
C ASP A 77 0.20 -12.70 -8.99
N PHE A 78 1.49 -12.69 -9.35
CA PHE A 78 1.97 -12.38 -10.71
C PHE A 78 1.30 -13.20 -11.81
N GLU A 79 1.17 -14.52 -11.64
CA GLU A 79 0.59 -15.39 -12.67
C GLU A 79 -0.91 -15.12 -12.88
N GLU A 80 -1.65 -14.83 -11.80
CA GLU A 80 -3.08 -14.52 -11.85
C GLU A 80 -3.32 -13.14 -12.45
N ASP A 81 -2.53 -12.14 -12.04
CA ASP A 81 -2.59 -10.78 -12.57
C ASP A 81 -2.28 -10.73 -14.07
N MET A 82 -1.25 -11.47 -14.52
CA MET A 82 -0.90 -11.56 -15.93
C MET A 82 -1.92 -12.35 -16.75
N GLY A 83 -2.66 -13.29 -16.14
CA GLY A 83 -3.73 -14.04 -16.79
C GLY A 83 -5.06 -13.29 -16.89
N SER A 84 -5.23 -12.23 -16.10
CA SER A 84 -6.44 -11.40 -16.05
C SER A 84 -6.32 -10.07 -16.80
N GLY A 85 -5.11 -9.74 -17.28
CA GLY A 85 -4.78 -8.53 -18.05
C GLY A 85 -5.28 -8.51 -19.49
#